data_AF-Q2J975-F1
#
_entry.id   AF-Q2J975-F1
#
_cell.length_a   1.000
_cell.length_b   1.000
_cell.length_c   1.000
_cell.angle_alpha   90.00
_cell.angle_beta   90.00
_cell.angle_gamma   90.00
#
_symmetry.space_group_name_H-M   'P 1'
#
loop_
_entity.id
_entity.type
_entity.pdbx_description
1 polymer ?
#
loop_
_entity_poly.entity_id
_entity_poly.type
_entity_poly.pdbx_seq_one_letter_code
_entity_poly.pdbx_strand_id
1 'polypeptide(L)'
;MLEVAVIDDPAAAGAALDPVRARLLAALAEPGSASTLATPVGLSRQRVNYHLRALERHGLVELVEERRRGNCTERVLRATAASYVISPTALPAVAPDPGRSPDQRSARWLLALGARLVREIGDLLTGATAARQRLATFAIDSEIRFASAADRAAFAAELGETVAALVGRYHDTTAAGGRSHRFVVALHPSVTRPERVAVGSNAGSEAGEGILGLGTAGPTGIDGPTSAAGLTSAAGPTGTDGPTATKEN
;
A
#
# COMPACT_ATOMS: atom_id res chain seq x y z
N MET A 1 -11.66 16.47 8.90
CA MET A 1 -10.44 15.66 8.72
C MET A 1 -10.70 14.23 9.15
N LEU A 2 -10.37 13.26 8.30
CA LEU A 2 -10.41 11.83 8.60
C LEU A 2 -9.14 11.38 9.33
N GLU A 3 -9.19 10.28 10.08
CA GLU A 3 -7.98 9.65 10.62
C GLU A 3 -7.11 9.07 9.50
N VAL A 4 -7.72 8.28 8.61
CA VAL A 4 -7.06 7.66 7.46
C VAL A 4 -7.92 7.84 6.22
N ALA A 5 -7.31 8.21 5.09
CA ALA A 5 -7.94 8.21 3.77
C ALA A 5 -7.17 7.33 2.78
N VAL A 6 -7.89 6.76 1.81
CA VAL A 6 -7.29 5.99 0.71
C VAL A 6 -7.18 6.89 -0.52
N ILE A 7 -6.03 6.84 -1.18
CA ILE A 7 -5.79 7.48 -2.48
C ILE A 7 -5.76 6.38 -3.53
N ASP A 8 -6.76 6.35 -4.39
CA ASP A 8 -6.94 5.38 -5.48
C ASP A 8 -6.67 6.00 -6.87
N ASP A 9 -6.84 7.30 -7.03
CA ASP A 9 -6.51 8.04 -8.25
C ASP A 9 -4.98 8.12 -8.48
N PRO A 10 -4.47 7.65 -9.63
CA PRO A 10 -3.04 7.71 -9.95
C PRO A 10 -2.46 9.14 -9.91
N ALA A 11 -3.22 10.15 -10.32
CA ALA A 11 -2.73 11.52 -10.34
C ALA A 11 -2.63 12.11 -8.93
N ALA A 12 -3.62 11.86 -8.07
CA ALA A 12 -3.59 12.18 -6.65
C ALA A 12 -2.44 11.45 -5.92
N ALA A 13 -2.20 10.18 -6.26
CA ALA A 13 -1.06 9.43 -5.72
C ALA A 13 0.28 10.07 -6.13
N GLY A 14 0.44 10.42 -7.41
CA GLY A 14 1.62 11.15 -7.89
C GLY A 14 1.78 12.53 -7.24
N ALA A 15 0.68 13.20 -6.92
CA ALA A 15 0.71 14.42 -6.13
C ALA A 15 1.19 14.16 -4.69
N ALA A 16 0.60 13.21 -3.98
CA ALA A 16 0.93 12.92 -2.59
C ALA A 16 2.37 12.42 -2.38
N LEU A 17 2.94 11.72 -3.36
CA LEU A 17 4.28 11.12 -3.29
C LEU A 17 5.45 12.11 -3.45
N ASP A 18 5.18 13.36 -3.83
CA ASP A 18 6.22 14.39 -3.87
C ASP A 18 6.66 14.76 -2.44
N PRO A 19 7.98 14.75 -2.14
CA PRO A 19 8.46 14.95 -0.77
C PRO A 19 8.03 16.27 -0.14
N VAL A 20 7.91 17.34 -0.94
CA VAL A 20 7.45 18.64 -0.44
C VAL A 20 5.96 18.58 -0.14
N ARG A 21 5.16 18.01 -1.05
CA ARG A 21 3.71 17.86 -0.87
C ARG A 21 3.38 16.96 0.31
N ALA A 22 4.12 15.86 0.51
CA ALA A 22 3.99 15.00 1.68
C ALA A 22 4.28 15.75 3.00
N ARG A 23 5.36 16.55 3.05
CA ARG A 23 5.67 17.39 4.21
C ARG A 23 4.60 18.44 4.48
N LEU A 24 4.03 19.04 3.43
CA LEU A 24 2.92 19.98 3.55
C LEU A 24 1.65 19.30 4.08
N LEU A 25 1.31 18.11 3.58
CA LEU A 25 0.18 17.33 4.10
C LEU A 25 0.34 17.01 5.59
N ALA A 26 1.54 16.59 6.01
CA ALA A 26 1.84 16.34 7.42
C ALA A 26 1.72 17.61 8.28
N ALA A 27 2.24 18.75 7.81
CA ALA A 27 2.12 20.02 8.52
C ALA A 27 0.67 20.54 8.58
N LEU A 28 -0.16 20.18 7.59
CA LEU A 28 -1.56 20.55 7.48
C LEU A 28 -2.53 19.66 8.28
N ALA A 29 -2.02 18.78 9.14
CA ALA A 29 -2.82 18.17 10.20
C ALA A 29 -3.49 19.28 11.05
N GLU A 30 -2.76 20.37 11.28
CA GLU A 30 -3.28 21.63 11.81
C GLU A 30 -3.54 22.63 10.68
N PRO A 31 -4.65 23.40 10.72
CA PRO A 31 -4.95 24.40 9.70
C PRO A 31 -3.83 25.43 9.53
N GLY A 32 -3.42 25.67 8.28
CA GLY A 32 -2.27 26.53 7.97
C GLY A 32 -2.40 27.26 6.64
N SER A 33 -1.71 28.40 6.51
CA SER A 33 -1.64 29.17 5.27
C SER A 33 -0.28 28.98 4.60
N ALA A 34 -0.17 29.38 3.33
CA ALA A 34 1.13 29.35 2.64
C ALA A 34 2.21 30.17 3.37
N SER A 35 1.82 31.20 4.13
CA SER A 35 2.72 32.02 4.93
C SER A 35 3.23 31.26 6.15
N THR A 36 2.35 30.54 6.85
CA THR A 36 2.73 29.77 8.06
C THR A 36 3.54 28.52 7.72
N LEU A 37 3.32 27.95 6.53
CA LEU A 37 3.99 26.73 6.08
C LEU A 37 5.35 26.97 5.41
N ALA A 38 5.62 28.18 4.90
CA ALA A 38 6.86 28.51 4.19
C ALA A 38 8.14 28.23 4.98
N THR A 39 8.21 28.69 6.23
CA THR A 39 9.38 28.49 7.09
C THR A 39 9.59 27.00 7.45
N PRO A 40 8.58 26.26 7.96
CA PRO A 40 8.75 24.84 8.28
C PRO A 40 9.19 23.96 7.11
N VAL A 41 8.77 24.28 5.88
CA VAL A 41 9.14 23.50 4.69
C VAL A 41 10.38 24.03 3.96
N GLY A 42 10.89 25.20 4.36
CA GLY A 42 12.08 25.83 3.77
C GLY A 42 11.87 26.33 2.33
N LEU A 43 10.65 26.78 1.99
CA LEU A 43 10.30 27.23 0.64
C LEU A 43 9.71 28.63 0.64
N SER A 44 9.81 29.31 -0.51
CA SER A 44 9.13 30.59 -0.69
C SER A 44 7.61 30.42 -0.68
N ARG A 45 6.90 31.45 -0.21
CA ARG A 45 5.42 31.48 -0.18
C ARG A 45 4.79 31.17 -1.54
N GLN A 46 5.39 31.62 -2.65
CA GLN A 46 4.91 31.35 -4.00
C GLN A 46 5.00 29.85 -4.34
N ARG A 47 6.13 29.20 -4.02
CA ARG A 47 6.30 27.75 -4.23
C ARG A 47 5.34 26.95 -3.35
N VAL A 48 5.17 27.34 -2.08
CA VAL A 48 4.19 26.70 -1.20
C VAL A 48 2.78 26.81 -1.78
N ASN A 49 2.37 28.00 -2.25
CA ASN A 49 1.06 28.15 -2.91
C ASN A 49 0.91 27.23 -4.12
N TYR A 50 1.94 27.09 -4.96
CA TYR A 50 1.91 26.14 -6.08
C TYR A 50 1.63 24.71 -5.62
N HIS A 51 2.33 24.23 -4.59
CA HIS A 51 2.12 22.89 -4.05
C HIS A 51 0.74 22.72 -3.40
N LEU A 52 0.28 23.72 -2.64
CA LEU A 52 -1.05 23.72 -2.03
C LEU A 52 -2.17 23.67 -3.06
N ARG A 53 -2.04 24.42 -4.17
CA ARG A 53 -2.98 24.35 -5.28
C ARG A 53 -2.96 23.00 -5.97
N ALA A 54 -1.79 22.36 -6.09
CA ALA A 54 -1.70 21.01 -6.62
C ALA A 54 -2.42 20.00 -5.72
N LEU A 55 -2.19 20.05 -4.41
CA LEU A 55 -2.89 19.21 -3.44
C LEU A 55 -4.41 19.44 -3.43
N GLU A 56 -4.84 20.70 -3.49
CA GLU A 56 -6.24 21.11 -3.49
C GLU A 56 -6.98 20.59 -4.74
N ARG A 57 -6.33 20.62 -5.92
CA ARG A 57 -6.89 20.04 -7.15
C ARG A 57 -7.20 18.54 -7.05
N HIS A 58 -6.45 17.81 -6.23
CA HIS A 58 -6.66 16.38 -6.00
C HIS A 58 -7.50 16.11 -4.74
N GLY A 59 -8.08 17.15 -4.12
CA GLY A 59 -8.89 17.00 -2.91
C GLY A 59 -8.12 16.50 -1.69
N LEU A 60 -6.80 16.64 -1.66
CA LEU A 60 -5.95 16.22 -0.52
C LEU A 60 -5.87 17.30 0.57
N VAL A 61 -6.28 18.53 0.23
CA VAL A 61 -6.44 19.63 1.18
C VAL A 61 -7.73 20.37 0.87
N GLU A 62 -8.35 20.93 1.90
CA GLU A 62 -9.59 21.69 1.84
C GLU A 62 -9.40 23.10 2.43
N LEU A 63 -10.18 24.06 1.93
CA LEU A 63 -10.22 25.43 2.47
C LEU A 63 -11.05 25.45 3.75
N VAL A 64 -10.41 25.85 4.85
CA VAL A 64 -11.08 26.04 6.14
C VAL A 64 -11.67 27.44 6.22
N GLU A 65 -10.86 28.44 5.92
CA GLU A 65 -11.29 29.84 5.95
C GLU A 65 -10.41 30.74 5.08
N GLU A 66 -10.94 31.91 4.76
CA GLU A 66 -10.15 33.03 4.23
C GLU A 66 -10.07 34.12 5.29
N ARG A 67 -8.85 34.46 5.70
CA ARG A 67 -8.60 35.46 6.75
C ARG A 67 -7.81 36.63 6.20
N ARG A 68 -8.19 37.85 6.57
CA ARG A 68 -7.39 39.05 6.29
C ARG A 68 -6.22 39.16 7.28
N ARG A 69 -5.01 39.33 6.75
CA ARG A 69 -3.80 39.64 7.51
C ARG A 69 -3.12 40.86 6.87
N GLY A 70 -3.33 42.04 7.47
CA GLY A 70 -2.97 43.32 6.85
C GLY A 70 -3.80 43.56 5.59
N ASN A 71 -3.14 43.95 4.49
CA ASN A 71 -3.80 44.18 3.19
C ASN A 71 -3.96 42.92 2.33
N CYS A 72 -3.55 41.74 2.82
CA CYS A 72 -3.62 40.48 2.07
C CYS A 72 -4.66 39.52 2.66
N THR A 73 -5.40 38.84 1.79
CA THR A 73 -6.22 37.69 2.16
C THR A 73 -5.35 36.43 2.16
N GLU A 74 -5.29 35.73 3.29
CA GLU A 74 -4.66 34.42 3.42
C GLU A 74 -5.71 33.32 3.36
N ARG A 75 -5.40 32.25 2.62
CA ARG A 75 -6.20 31.03 2.57
C ARG A 75 -5.66 30.06 3.59
N VAL A 76 -6.48 29.70 4.57
CA VAL A 76 -6.15 28.70 5.59
C VAL A 76 -6.69 27.36 5.11
N LEU A 77 -5.80 26.42 4.85
CA LEU A 77 -6.10 25.09 4.34
C LEU A 77 -5.89 24.06 5.44
N ARG A 78 -6.49 22.87 5.27
CA ARG A 78 -6.24 21.69 6.10
C ARG A 78 -6.14 20.45 5.23
N ALA A 79 -5.37 19.46 5.66
CA ALA A 79 -5.38 18.14 5.03
C ALA A 79 -6.75 17.46 5.23
N THR A 80 -7.22 16.73 4.24
CA THR A 80 -8.50 16.00 4.34
C THR A 80 -8.42 14.81 5.29
N ALA A 81 -7.22 14.24 5.48
CA ALA A 81 -6.94 13.19 6.44
C ALA A 81 -5.60 13.40 7.17
N ALA A 82 -5.48 12.84 8.37
CA ALA A 82 -4.24 12.82 9.14
C ALA A 82 -3.21 11.86 8.53
N SER A 83 -3.66 10.76 7.94
CA SER A 83 -2.83 9.76 7.27
C SER A 83 -3.45 9.32 5.94
N TYR A 84 -2.59 8.94 4.99
CA TYR A 84 -3.00 8.48 3.67
C TYR A 84 -2.42 7.10 3.36
N VAL A 85 -3.23 6.25 2.75
CA VAL A 85 -2.82 4.97 2.19
C VAL A 85 -2.97 5.01 0.68
N ILE A 86 -1.92 4.68 -0.06
CA ILE A 86 -2.02 4.55 -1.52
C ILE A 86 -2.61 3.17 -1.83
N SER A 87 -3.78 3.15 -2.45
CA SER A 87 -4.37 1.91 -2.94
C SER A 87 -3.52 1.33 -4.07
N PRO A 88 -3.37 -0.01 -4.16
CA PRO A 88 -2.76 -0.65 -5.33
C PRO A 88 -3.46 -0.31 -6.65
N THR A 89 -4.70 0.19 -6.64
CA THR A 89 -5.41 0.67 -7.83
C THR A 89 -4.82 1.94 -8.44
N ALA A 90 -4.01 2.69 -7.69
CA ALA A 90 -3.27 3.84 -8.22
C ALA A 90 -2.19 3.43 -9.25
N LEU A 91 -1.83 2.14 -9.32
CA LEU A 91 -0.92 1.55 -10.30
C LEU A 91 -1.52 0.28 -10.92
N PRO A 92 -2.64 0.39 -11.67
CA PRO A 92 -3.48 -0.77 -12.01
C PRO A 92 -2.77 -1.78 -12.92
N ALA A 93 -1.88 -1.32 -13.81
CA ALA A 93 -1.15 -2.17 -14.74
C ALA A 93 -0.19 -3.17 -14.06
N VAL A 94 0.22 -2.88 -12.82
CA VAL A 94 1.18 -3.69 -12.05
C VAL A 94 0.64 -4.08 -10.67
N ALA A 95 -0.68 -3.96 -10.47
CA ALA A 95 -1.29 -4.27 -9.19
C ALA A 95 -1.17 -5.76 -8.84
N PRO A 96 -0.84 -6.13 -7.58
CA PRO A 96 -0.77 -7.52 -7.16
C PRO A 96 -2.13 -8.22 -7.32
N ASP A 97 -2.10 -9.42 -7.92
CA ASP A 97 -3.27 -10.27 -8.10
C ASP A 97 -3.12 -11.58 -7.32
N PRO A 98 -3.84 -11.76 -6.19
CA PRO A 98 -3.78 -12.99 -5.41
C PRO A 98 -4.40 -14.20 -6.12
N GLY A 99 -5.12 -14.01 -7.23
CA GLY A 99 -5.68 -15.09 -8.05
C GLY A 99 -4.69 -15.76 -9.00
N ARG A 100 -3.55 -15.13 -9.31
CA ARG A 100 -2.57 -15.67 -10.26
C ARG A 100 -1.84 -16.92 -9.78
N SER A 101 -1.49 -16.98 -8.49
CA SER A 101 -0.78 -18.11 -7.92
C SER A 101 -1.05 -18.20 -6.41
N PRO A 102 -2.14 -18.87 -6.01
CA PRO A 102 -2.47 -19.05 -4.60
C PRO A 102 -1.48 -19.96 -3.89
N ASP A 103 -0.84 -19.44 -2.84
CA ASP A 103 0.07 -20.23 -1.98
C ASP A 103 -0.02 -19.74 -0.54
N GLN A 104 -0.65 -20.55 0.32
CA GLN A 104 -0.92 -20.23 1.73
C GLN A 104 0.35 -20.07 2.57
N ARG A 105 1.49 -20.58 2.11
CA ARG A 105 2.77 -20.47 2.81
C ARG A 105 3.66 -19.37 2.24
N SER A 106 3.21 -18.67 1.20
CA SER A 106 3.98 -17.63 0.52
C SER A 106 3.72 -16.24 1.11
N ALA A 107 4.80 -15.59 1.57
CA ALA A 107 4.76 -14.19 1.95
C ALA A 107 4.38 -13.25 0.78
N ARG A 108 4.72 -13.62 -0.46
CA ARG A 108 4.33 -12.84 -1.66
C ARG A 108 2.83 -12.94 -1.93
N TRP A 109 2.25 -14.12 -1.74
CA TRP A 109 0.81 -14.29 -1.84
C TRP A 109 0.09 -13.55 -0.71
N LEU A 110 0.62 -13.61 0.52
CA LEU A 110 0.10 -12.83 1.64
C LEU A 110 0.13 -11.32 1.35
N LEU A 111 1.20 -10.81 0.72
CA LEU A 111 1.27 -9.42 0.27
C LEU A 111 0.20 -9.10 -0.78
N ALA A 112 -0.05 -9.99 -1.74
CA ALA A 112 -1.11 -9.81 -2.73
C ALA A 112 -2.52 -9.82 -2.10
N LEU A 113 -2.73 -10.64 -1.06
CA LEU A 113 -3.96 -10.60 -0.25
C LEU A 113 -4.12 -9.28 0.48
N GLY A 114 -3.05 -8.78 1.12
CA GLY A 114 -3.04 -7.48 1.80
C GLY A 114 -3.33 -6.32 0.84
N ALA A 115 -2.71 -6.34 -0.34
CA ALA A 115 -2.99 -5.37 -1.40
C ALA A 115 -4.46 -5.38 -1.83
N ARG A 116 -5.07 -6.57 -2.01
CA ARG A 116 -6.50 -6.69 -2.28
C ARG A 116 -7.35 -6.15 -1.12
N LEU A 117 -6.98 -6.45 0.12
CA LEU A 117 -7.70 -5.97 1.30
C LEU A 117 -7.71 -4.44 1.37
N VAL A 118 -6.56 -3.79 1.15
CA VAL A 118 -6.46 -2.31 1.09
C VAL A 118 -7.36 -1.74 0.00
N ARG A 119 -7.34 -2.34 -1.21
CA ARG A 119 -8.20 -1.93 -2.31
C ARG A 119 -9.68 -2.07 -1.96
N GLU A 120 -10.12 -3.27 -1.58
CA GLU A 120 -11.54 -3.56 -1.34
C GLU A 120 -12.09 -2.73 -0.17
N ILE A 121 -11.33 -2.54 0.92
CA ILE A 121 -11.74 -1.65 2.02
C ILE A 121 -11.78 -0.19 1.57
N GLY A 122 -10.82 0.25 0.75
CA GLY A 122 -10.82 1.59 0.16
C GLY A 122 -12.08 1.85 -0.66
N ASP A 123 -12.41 0.97 -1.59
CA ASP A 123 -13.61 1.06 -2.44
C ASP A 123 -14.89 1.09 -1.59
N LEU A 124 -14.97 0.23 -0.57
CA LEU A 124 -16.10 0.16 0.35
C LEU A 124 -16.23 1.42 1.21
N LEU A 125 -15.13 2.00 1.69
CA LEU A 125 -15.14 3.25 2.45
C LEU A 125 -15.60 4.42 1.60
N THR A 126 -15.09 4.53 0.36
CA THR A 126 -15.52 5.56 -0.61
C THR A 126 -17.02 5.45 -0.88
N GLY A 127 -17.50 4.24 -1.20
CA GLY A 127 -18.92 3.98 -1.45
C GLY A 127 -19.82 4.25 -0.24
N ALA A 128 -19.41 3.78 0.95
CA ALA A 128 -20.15 3.99 2.19
C ALA A 128 -20.23 5.48 2.56
N THR A 129 -19.14 6.23 2.36
CA THR A 129 -19.10 7.69 2.60
C THR A 129 -20.04 8.42 1.65
N ALA A 130 -20.01 8.10 0.35
CA ALA A 130 -20.91 8.68 -0.65
C ALA A 130 -22.39 8.38 -0.34
N ALA A 131 -22.67 7.16 0.13
CA ALA A 131 -24.01 6.73 0.52
C ALA A 131 -24.44 7.23 1.91
N ARG A 132 -23.54 7.86 2.69
CA ARG A 132 -23.73 8.20 4.11
C ARG A 132 -24.18 6.99 4.95
N GLN A 133 -23.58 5.83 4.69
CA GLN A 133 -23.85 4.58 5.38
C GLN A 133 -22.64 4.15 6.22
N ARG A 134 -22.91 3.38 7.27
CA ARG A 134 -21.85 2.72 8.04
C ARG A 134 -21.39 1.47 7.31
N LEU A 135 -20.07 1.30 7.20
CA LEU A 135 -19.49 0.06 6.71
C LEU A 135 -19.39 -0.93 7.88
N ALA A 136 -20.07 -2.07 7.77
CA ALA A 136 -19.97 -3.15 8.75
C ALA A 136 -18.64 -3.89 8.53
N THR A 137 -17.66 -3.62 9.40
CA THR A 137 -16.36 -4.30 9.39
C THR A 137 -16.12 -4.99 10.74
N PHE A 138 -15.26 -5.99 10.72
CA PHE A 138 -14.81 -6.71 11.90
C PHE A 138 -13.32 -7.01 11.71
N ALA A 139 -12.53 -6.84 12.77
CA ALA A 139 -11.10 -7.11 12.76
C ALA A 139 -10.71 -7.78 14.09
N ILE A 140 -9.76 -8.72 14.01
CA ILE A 140 -9.07 -9.30 15.15
C ILE A 140 -7.60 -8.95 14.98
N ASP A 141 -6.98 -8.40 16.02
CA ASP A 141 -5.56 -8.12 16.08
C ASP A 141 -4.96 -8.82 17.31
N SER A 142 -3.86 -9.54 17.11
CA SER A 142 -3.21 -10.36 18.16
C SER A 142 -1.77 -10.66 17.79
N GLU A 143 -0.84 -10.44 18.74
CA GLU A 143 0.55 -10.90 18.63
C GLU A 143 0.75 -12.18 19.42
N ILE A 144 1.25 -13.24 18.76
CA ILE A 144 1.47 -14.56 19.36
C ILE A 144 2.94 -14.92 19.22
N ARG A 145 3.56 -15.37 20.31
CA ARG A 145 4.91 -15.93 20.31
C ARG A 145 4.83 -17.45 20.43
N PHE A 146 5.43 -18.17 19.48
CA PHE A 146 5.52 -19.63 19.50
C PHE A 146 6.84 -20.07 20.11
N ALA A 147 6.82 -21.17 20.86
CA ALA A 147 8.04 -21.79 21.39
C ALA A 147 8.89 -22.42 20.27
N SER A 148 8.24 -22.98 19.24
CA SER A 148 8.92 -23.60 18.10
C SER A 148 8.22 -23.36 16.75
N ALA A 149 8.90 -23.72 15.66
CA ALA A 149 8.31 -23.73 14.33
C ALA A 149 7.21 -24.80 14.17
N ALA A 150 7.28 -25.89 14.94
CA ALA A 150 6.27 -26.95 14.95
C ALA A 150 4.97 -26.44 15.58
N ASP A 151 5.06 -25.75 16.73
CA ASP A 151 3.88 -25.16 17.40
C ASP A 151 3.17 -24.15 16.50
N ARG A 152 3.94 -23.33 15.78
CA ARG A 152 3.39 -22.40 14.78
C ARG A 152 2.64 -23.12 13.66
N ALA A 153 3.20 -24.23 13.16
CA ALA A 153 2.57 -25.00 12.09
C ALA A 153 1.28 -25.69 12.59
N ALA A 154 1.29 -26.23 13.81
CA ALA A 154 0.13 -26.82 14.46
C ALA A 154 -0.98 -25.79 14.65
N PHE A 155 -0.65 -24.60 15.19
CA PHE A 155 -1.59 -23.49 15.32
C PHE A 155 -2.19 -23.07 13.98
N ALA A 156 -1.39 -22.96 12.92
CA ALA A 156 -1.88 -22.57 11.60
C ALA A 156 -2.86 -23.61 11.03
N ALA A 157 -2.62 -24.90 11.26
CA ALA A 157 -3.53 -25.97 10.86
C ALA A 157 -4.87 -25.90 11.61
N GLU A 158 -4.83 -25.84 12.94
CA GLU A 158 -6.03 -25.76 13.80
C GLU A 158 -6.85 -24.48 13.53
N LEU A 159 -6.18 -23.34 13.32
CA LEU A 159 -6.82 -22.10 12.93
C LEU A 159 -7.56 -22.26 11.59
N GLY A 160 -6.93 -22.91 10.61
CA GLY A 160 -7.53 -23.19 9.31
C GLY A 160 -8.80 -24.05 9.43
N GLU A 161 -8.74 -25.13 10.21
CA GLU A 161 -9.88 -26.01 10.49
C GLU A 161 -11.02 -25.28 11.21
N THR A 162 -10.68 -24.50 12.24
CA THR A 162 -11.64 -23.72 13.03
C THR A 162 -12.35 -22.68 12.16
N VAL A 163 -11.59 -21.96 11.32
CA VAL A 163 -12.14 -20.99 10.37
C VAL A 163 -13.03 -21.68 9.35
N ALA A 164 -12.60 -22.79 8.76
CA ALA A 164 -13.40 -23.55 7.80
C ALA A 164 -14.73 -24.01 8.41
N ALA A 165 -14.70 -24.51 9.64
CA ALA A 165 -15.90 -24.90 10.38
C ALA A 165 -16.83 -23.71 10.67
N LEU A 166 -16.27 -22.53 10.96
CA LEU A 166 -17.06 -21.30 11.16
C LEU A 166 -17.72 -20.87 9.84
N VAL A 167 -16.96 -20.83 8.75
CA VAL A 167 -17.47 -20.47 7.42
C VAL A 167 -18.59 -21.42 7.01
N GLY A 168 -18.38 -22.74 7.12
CA GLY A 168 -19.39 -23.74 6.75
C GLY A 168 -20.69 -23.62 7.57
N ARG A 169 -20.61 -23.12 8.80
CA ARG A 169 -21.79 -22.94 9.68
C ARG A 169 -22.61 -21.69 9.36
N TYR A 170 -21.96 -20.62 8.94
CA TYR A 170 -22.60 -19.31 8.76
C TYR A 170 -22.76 -18.88 7.29
N HIS A 171 -22.10 -19.56 6.36
CA HIS A 171 -22.24 -19.27 4.94
C HIS A 171 -23.58 -19.77 4.41
N ASP A 172 -24.40 -18.83 3.92
CA ASP A 172 -25.68 -19.12 3.27
C ASP A 172 -25.68 -18.51 1.86
N THR A 173 -25.65 -19.36 0.84
CA THR A 173 -25.69 -18.95 -0.58
C THR A 173 -27.09 -18.57 -1.06
N THR A 174 -28.13 -18.89 -0.28
CA THR A 174 -29.54 -18.72 -0.65
C THR A 174 -30.19 -17.49 -0.04
N ALA A 175 -29.50 -16.80 0.87
CA ALA A 175 -29.98 -15.60 1.52
C ALA A 175 -30.20 -14.45 0.51
N ALA A 176 -31.46 -14.19 0.14
CA ALA A 176 -31.85 -13.19 -0.86
C ALA A 176 -31.42 -11.74 -0.53
N GLY A 177 -31.17 -11.42 0.74
CA GLY A 177 -30.62 -10.14 1.20
C GLY A 177 -29.16 -10.21 1.67
N GLY A 178 -28.51 -11.36 1.51
CA GLY A 178 -27.14 -11.59 1.97
C GLY A 178 -26.13 -10.76 1.19
N ARG A 179 -25.14 -10.21 1.90
CA ARG A 179 -23.99 -9.54 1.28
C ARG A 179 -22.78 -10.44 1.38
N SER A 180 -22.06 -10.60 0.28
CA SER A 180 -20.78 -11.30 0.29
C SER A 180 -19.78 -10.52 1.13
N HIS A 181 -19.22 -11.16 2.14
CA HIS A 181 -18.13 -10.63 2.93
C HIS A 181 -16.86 -11.42 2.60
N ARG A 182 -15.74 -10.71 2.46
CA ARG A 182 -14.44 -11.36 2.34
C ARG A 182 -13.85 -11.54 3.73
N PHE A 183 -13.35 -12.75 3.99
CA PHE A 183 -12.63 -13.09 5.21
C PHE A 183 -11.19 -13.47 4.86
N VAL A 184 -10.22 -12.84 5.51
CA VAL A 184 -8.79 -13.14 5.36
C VAL A 184 -8.20 -13.17 6.77
N VAL A 185 -7.50 -14.25 7.11
CA VAL A 185 -6.70 -14.35 8.33
C VAL A 185 -5.24 -14.48 7.90
N ALA A 186 -4.37 -13.71 8.55
CA ALA A 186 -2.97 -13.65 8.25
C ALA A 186 -2.14 -13.89 9.51
N LEU A 187 -1.08 -14.69 9.37
CA LEU A 187 -0.05 -14.86 10.40
C LEU A 187 1.30 -14.58 9.75
N HIS A 188 2.04 -13.63 10.30
CA HIS A 188 3.40 -13.32 9.88
C HIS A 188 4.29 -13.11 11.11
N PRO A 189 5.62 -13.31 11.01
CA PRO A 189 6.54 -12.90 12.06
C PRO A 189 6.42 -11.41 12.36
N SER A 190 6.52 -11.00 13.62
CA SER A 190 6.61 -9.59 13.96
C SER A 190 7.95 -9.00 13.50
N VAL A 191 7.93 -7.73 13.11
CA VAL A 191 9.14 -7.02 12.69
C VAL A 191 9.94 -6.63 13.92
N THR A 192 11.14 -7.19 14.09
CA THR A 192 12.10 -6.69 15.08
C THR A 192 12.63 -5.34 14.59
N ARG A 193 12.16 -4.23 15.17
CA ARG A 193 12.72 -2.91 14.88
C ARG A 193 13.99 -2.74 15.71
N PRO A 194 15.21 -2.67 15.12
CA PRO A 194 16.35 -2.16 15.86
C PRO A 194 16.07 -0.72 16.27
N GLU A 195 16.34 -0.40 17.53
CA GLU A 195 16.14 0.92 18.11
C GLU A 195 16.75 1.98 17.18
N ARG A 196 15.92 2.91 16.68
CA ARG A 196 16.44 4.02 15.87
C ARG A 196 17.28 4.88 16.81
N VAL A 197 18.60 4.71 16.77
CA VAL A 197 19.54 5.67 17.35
C VAL A 197 19.22 7.01 16.70
N ALA A 198 18.67 7.92 17.52
CA ALA A 198 18.52 9.30 17.13
C ALA A 198 19.93 9.84 16.86
N VAL A 199 20.29 9.99 15.58
CA VAL A 199 21.49 10.74 15.22
C VAL A 199 21.21 12.18 15.63
N GLY A 200 21.69 12.53 16.82
CA GLY A 200 21.71 13.88 17.32
C GLY A 200 22.39 14.77 16.30
N SER A 201 21.70 15.84 15.91
CA SER A 201 22.28 16.94 15.17
C SER A 201 23.39 17.57 16.02
N ASN A 202 24.63 17.13 15.86
CA ASN A 202 25.76 17.90 16.35
C ASN A 202 26.14 18.91 15.26
N ALA A 203 25.49 20.06 15.33
CA ALA A 203 26.04 21.30 14.80
C ALA A 203 27.09 21.80 15.80
N GLY A 204 28.34 21.91 15.34
CA GLY A 204 29.50 22.36 16.11
C GLY A 204 30.75 21.74 15.49
N SER A 205 31.32 22.39 14.47
CA SER A 205 32.49 23.25 14.61
C SER A 205 33.77 22.45 14.84
N GLU A 206 34.55 22.24 13.78
CA GLU A 206 36.00 22.44 13.83
C GLU A 206 36.57 22.61 12.43
N ALA A 207 37.40 23.65 12.29
CA ALA A 207 38.19 23.98 11.12
C ALA A 207 39.53 23.23 11.19
N GLY A 208 40.17 23.01 10.03
CA GLY A 208 41.63 22.87 9.96
C GLY A 208 42.15 21.63 9.22
N GLU A 209 42.77 21.92 8.07
CA GLU A 209 43.98 21.27 7.53
C GLU A 209 43.94 19.81 7.03
N GLY A 210 44.06 19.69 5.70
CA GLY A 210 45.30 19.16 5.13
C GLY A 210 45.31 17.72 4.59
N ILE A 211 45.95 17.60 3.42
CA ILE A 211 46.71 16.45 2.89
C ILE A 211 46.07 15.62 1.74
N LEU A 212 46.58 15.93 0.53
CA LEU A 212 47.11 15.08 -0.56
C LEU A 212 46.32 13.87 -1.13
N GLY A 213 46.22 13.86 -2.47
CA GLY A 213 46.98 12.86 -3.26
C GLY A 213 46.23 11.69 -3.92
N LEU A 214 45.99 11.83 -5.23
CA LEU A 214 46.19 10.86 -6.33
C LEU A 214 46.29 9.34 -6.05
N GLY A 215 45.54 8.55 -6.84
CA GLY A 215 45.85 7.16 -7.22
C GLY A 215 44.60 6.29 -7.48
N THR A 216 44.19 6.01 -8.73
CA THR A 216 44.43 4.75 -9.51
C THR A 216 43.89 3.48 -8.85
N ALA A 217 43.23 2.50 -9.45
CA ALA A 217 42.76 2.13 -10.78
C ALA A 217 41.80 0.92 -10.59
N GLY A 218 40.97 0.58 -11.58
CA GLY A 218 40.32 -0.75 -11.66
C GLY A 218 41.36 -1.88 -11.87
N PRO A 219 40.95 -3.17 -11.98
CA PRO A 219 40.03 -3.57 -13.03
C PRO A 219 39.07 -4.77 -12.72
N THR A 220 38.26 -5.00 -13.75
CA THR A 220 37.37 -6.10 -14.17
C THR A 220 37.73 -7.57 -13.88
N GLY A 221 36.69 -8.42 -13.87
CA GLY A 221 36.72 -9.88 -14.13
C GLY A 221 35.37 -10.53 -13.80
N ILE A 222 34.38 -10.61 -14.70
CA ILE A 222 34.03 -11.76 -15.58
C ILE A 222 34.58 -13.12 -15.15
N ASP A 223 33.66 -14.04 -14.79
CA ASP A 223 33.51 -15.36 -15.44
C ASP A 223 32.26 -16.12 -14.91
N GLY A 224 31.41 -16.57 -15.84
CA GLY A 224 30.57 -17.76 -15.66
C GLY A 224 31.37 -19.03 -16.05
N PRO A 225 30.83 -20.26 -15.87
CA PRO A 225 29.87 -20.75 -16.87
C PRO A 225 28.80 -21.77 -16.38
N THR A 226 27.69 -21.79 -17.13
CA THR A 226 26.98 -22.93 -17.79
C THR A 226 27.05 -24.36 -17.24
N SER A 227 25.87 -24.99 -17.03
CA SER A 227 25.37 -26.28 -17.60
C SER A 227 24.14 -26.74 -16.78
N ALA A 228 22.90 -26.90 -17.27
CA ALA A 228 22.33 -27.72 -18.36
C ALA A 228 22.33 -29.25 -18.12
N ALA A 229 21.14 -29.81 -17.88
CA ALA A 229 20.59 -31.14 -18.22
C ALA A 229 19.33 -31.36 -17.34
N GLY A 230 18.11 -31.60 -17.82
CA GLY A 230 17.64 -32.19 -19.07
C GLY A 230 17.12 -33.60 -18.79
N LEU A 231 15.79 -33.81 -18.81
CA LEU A 231 15.19 -35.09 -19.13
C LEU A 231 13.77 -34.87 -19.71
N THR A 232 13.68 -35.18 -20.99
CA THR A 232 12.51 -35.29 -21.85
C THR A 232 12.04 -36.75 -21.91
N SER A 233 10.75 -36.97 -22.20
CA SER A 233 10.21 -38.07 -23.04
C SER A 233 8.69 -37.83 -23.16
N ALA A 234 8.11 -37.38 -24.29
CA ALA A 234 7.84 -38.09 -25.56
C ALA A 234 6.91 -39.31 -25.37
N ALA A 235 5.86 -39.59 -26.16
CA ALA A 235 5.16 -38.99 -27.29
C ALA A 235 3.83 -39.79 -27.49
N GLY A 236 2.84 -39.26 -28.24
CA GLY A 236 1.57 -39.93 -28.62
C GLY A 236 1.73 -41.04 -29.68
N PRO A 237 0.78 -41.29 -30.63
CA PRO A 237 -0.54 -40.67 -30.88
C PRO A 237 -1.65 -41.64 -31.43
N THR A 238 -2.80 -41.05 -31.86
CA THR A 238 -3.69 -41.40 -33.01
C THR A 238 -5.13 -41.91 -32.77
N GLY A 239 -6.05 -41.41 -33.62
CA GLY A 239 -7.43 -41.90 -33.86
C GLY A 239 -8.52 -40.81 -33.70
N THR A 240 -8.68 -39.83 -34.60
CA THR A 240 -9.64 -39.79 -35.74
C THR A 240 -10.97 -40.53 -35.55
N ASP A 241 -12.08 -39.79 -35.41
CA ASP A 241 -13.30 -39.99 -36.22
C ASP A 241 -14.19 -38.74 -36.20
N GLY A 242 -14.71 -38.38 -37.38
CA GLY A 242 -15.45 -37.15 -37.67
C GLY A 242 -16.98 -37.28 -37.48
N PRO A 243 -17.73 -36.17 -37.66
CA PRO A 243 -19.17 -36.15 -37.45
C PRO A 243 -19.95 -36.59 -38.70
N THR A 244 -20.94 -37.45 -38.51
CA THR A 244 -21.99 -37.76 -39.50
C THR A 244 -23.34 -37.26 -38.97
N ALA A 245 -23.91 -36.27 -39.65
CA ALA A 245 -25.36 -36.01 -39.60
C ALA A 245 -25.80 -35.40 -40.94
N THR A 246 -26.38 -36.26 -41.77
CA THR A 246 -27.06 -35.96 -43.02
C THR A 246 -28.48 -35.46 -42.75
N LYS A 247 -28.96 -34.60 -43.66
CA LYS A 247 -30.30 -33.98 -43.76
C LYS A 247 -31.46 -34.97 -44.06
N GLU A 248 -32.67 -34.41 -43.89
CA GLU A 248 -34.00 -34.79 -44.43
C GLU A 248 -34.66 -36.01 -43.77
N ASN A 249 -35.90 -35.95 -43.27
CA ASN A 249 -37.13 -35.34 -43.79
C ASN A 249 -38.08 -34.96 -42.64
#